data_AF-A0A6A3ZLD9-F1
#
_entry.id   AF-A0A6A3ZLD9-F1
#
_cell.length_a   1.000
_cell.length_b   1.000
_cell.length_c   1.000
_cell.angle_alpha   90.00
_cell.angle_beta   90.00
_cell.angle_gamma   90.00
#
_symmetry.space_group_name_H-M   'P 1'
#
loop_
_entity.id
_entity.type
_entity.pdbx_description
1 polymer ?
#
loop_
_entity_poly.entity_id
_entity_poly.type
_entity_poly.pdbx_seq_one_letter_code
_entity_poly.pdbx_strand_id
1 'polypeptide(L)'
;MTTELGVCEHRDIGVKLNRRRYVTGGLLRGRVLFRTTKFVKSSDFVVRLEGREHISWLEQSSTTRTSRTRPRRRHNKDVLQERVLLTDGPTTYRPGEYEFPFSFRLPASLPSSFQMKDRQLVELGSMESSITYKARATIRIDGAVRPYIEDSRPFIVQRPPPDYITRPLQRSSSDKIRVFRVFSCVAASLALVQADVISHDEVVPFAQPTATTTEQAAGIKFKPQIHISNGCHPYPAVDENGNTSGGLKPTGSSSAGCKGSGYGSQIYGRITTFNGVYALMYSWYFPKDSPISGLGHRHDWEHVVVWVNDITLDSPSIIAVSPSALSGYNIYYPPESNTIDGFSAKVDYSSSWLVVNHALDSTSDAGETQDLIMWDQLTDAARTALENTDFGDANVPMKDANFEAKLANAYYS
;
A
#
# COMPACT_ATOMS: atom_id res chain seq x y z
N MET A 1 -11.87 19.33 -59.48
CA MET A 1 -10.53 18.83 -59.13
C MET A 1 -10.60 18.26 -57.73
N THR A 2 -10.66 16.94 -57.65
CA THR A 2 -10.74 16.14 -56.43
C THR A 2 -9.42 16.21 -55.68
N THR A 3 -9.39 16.94 -54.57
CA THR A 3 -8.24 17.00 -53.67
C THR A 3 -8.11 15.69 -52.92
N GLU A 4 -7.10 14.90 -53.29
CA GLU A 4 -6.66 13.72 -52.54
C GLU A 4 -6.27 14.13 -51.10
N LEU A 5 -7.02 13.57 -50.14
CA LEU A 5 -6.75 13.62 -48.71
C LEU A 5 -5.54 12.73 -48.41
N GLY A 6 -4.34 13.28 -48.67
CA GLY A 6 -3.06 12.69 -48.34
C GLY A 6 -2.79 12.72 -46.84
N VAL A 7 -2.86 11.52 -46.27
CA VAL A 7 -2.50 11.05 -44.92
C VAL A 7 -1.38 11.85 -44.24
N CYS A 8 -1.66 12.45 -43.08
CA CYS A 8 -0.61 12.80 -42.10
C CYS A 8 -0.03 11.47 -41.58
N GLU A 9 1.25 11.22 -41.84
CA GLU A 9 1.91 9.99 -41.37
C GLU A 9 2.04 10.03 -39.84
N HIS A 10 2.22 8.85 -39.23
CA HIS A 10 2.34 8.63 -37.77
C HIS A 10 3.45 9.42 -37.05
N ARG A 11 4.19 10.31 -37.73
CA ARG A 11 5.31 11.10 -37.17
C ARG A 11 5.01 12.60 -37.01
N ASP A 12 3.80 13.05 -37.33
CA ASP A 12 3.43 14.47 -37.30
C ASP A 12 2.98 14.96 -35.91
N ILE A 13 2.83 14.07 -34.93
CA ILE A 13 2.58 14.41 -33.53
C ILE A 13 3.51 13.61 -32.62
N GLY A 14 4.02 14.22 -31.56
CA GLY A 14 4.92 13.59 -30.61
C GLY A 14 4.72 14.09 -29.19
N VAL A 15 4.58 13.18 -28.22
CA VAL A 15 4.56 13.52 -26.80
C VAL A 15 5.97 13.38 -26.23
N LYS A 16 6.43 14.36 -25.46
CA LYS A 16 7.69 14.32 -24.71
C LYS A 16 7.42 14.68 -23.26
N LEU A 17 7.66 13.72 -22.37
CA LEU A 17 7.60 13.94 -20.92
C LEU A 17 8.96 14.44 -20.43
N ASN A 18 8.97 15.33 -19.43
CA ASN A 18 10.22 15.87 -18.87
C ASN A 18 11.02 14.80 -18.12
N ARG A 19 10.31 13.82 -17.53
CA ARG A 19 10.88 12.66 -16.84
C ARG A 19 10.00 11.43 -17.09
N ARG A 20 10.54 10.24 -16.83
CA ARG A 20 9.81 8.96 -16.95
C ARG A 20 9.15 8.49 -15.66
N ARG A 21 9.63 8.95 -14.50
CA ARG A 21 9.14 8.58 -13.16
C ARG A 21 8.54 9.79 -12.47
N TYR A 22 7.39 9.60 -11.84
CA TYR A 22 6.65 10.62 -11.11
C TYR A 22 6.18 10.07 -9.77
N VAL A 23 6.19 10.92 -8.76
CA VAL A 23 5.58 10.61 -7.45
C VAL A 23 4.09 10.94 -7.46
N THR A 24 3.29 10.20 -6.72
CA THR A 24 1.87 10.56 -6.48
C THR A 24 1.78 11.96 -5.85
N GLY A 25 0.73 12.73 -6.16
CA GLY A 25 0.63 14.15 -5.76
C GLY A 25 1.58 15.10 -6.52
N GLY A 26 2.57 14.56 -7.22
CA GLY A 26 3.58 15.30 -7.97
C GLY A 26 3.06 15.86 -9.30
N LEU A 27 3.80 16.84 -9.82
CA LEU A 27 3.48 17.45 -11.10
C LEU A 27 4.07 16.65 -12.27
N LEU A 28 3.20 16.17 -13.15
CA LEU A 28 3.53 15.65 -14.46
C LEU A 28 3.68 16.82 -15.43
N ARG A 29 4.81 16.92 -16.11
CA ARG A 29 5.10 17.98 -17.09
C ARG A 29 5.61 17.36 -18.37
N GLY A 30 5.13 17.89 -19.49
CA GLY A 30 5.58 17.48 -20.81
C GLY A 30 5.24 18.51 -21.86
N ARG A 31 5.51 18.14 -23.10
CA ARG A 31 5.21 18.93 -24.29
C ARG A 31 4.68 18.03 -25.39
N VAL A 32 3.80 18.58 -26.22
CA VAL A 32 3.36 17.96 -27.47
C VAL A 32 3.99 18.72 -28.62
N LEU A 33 4.72 18.01 -29.45
CA LEU A 33 5.26 18.49 -30.72
C LEU A 33 4.24 18.14 -31.80
N PHE A 34 3.86 19.11 -32.61
CA PHE A 34 2.99 18.91 -33.77
C PHE A 34 3.63 19.53 -34.99
N ARG A 35 3.77 18.76 -36.06
CA ARG A 35 4.31 19.22 -37.33
C ARG A 35 3.25 19.01 -38.41
N THR A 36 3.08 19.99 -39.27
CA THR A 36 2.24 19.84 -40.45
C THR A 36 2.89 20.48 -41.67
N THR A 37 2.71 19.87 -42.84
CA THR A 37 3.17 20.41 -44.12
C THR A 37 2.05 21.13 -44.88
N LYS A 38 0.81 21.09 -44.38
CA LYS A 38 -0.39 21.67 -44.99
C LYS A 38 -1.21 22.45 -43.96
N PHE A 39 -2.18 23.22 -44.42
CA PHE A 39 -3.15 23.84 -43.52
C PHE A 39 -3.99 22.76 -42.83
N VAL A 40 -4.07 22.83 -41.50
CA VAL A 40 -4.84 21.90 -40.67
C VAL A 40 -5.79 22.69 -39.81
N LYS A 41 -7.09 22.41 -39.92
CA LYS A 41 -8.08 22.89 -38.96
C LYS A 41 -8.34 21.80 -37.92
N SER A 42 -8.32 22.16 -36.65
CA SER A 42 -8.60 21.24 -35.56
C SER A 42 -9.56 21.85 -34.56
N SER A 43 -10.58 21.07 -34.19
CA SER A 43 -11.55 21.41 -33.14
C SER A 43 -11.26 20.74 -31.79
N ASP A 44 -10.33 19.79 -31.73
CA ASP A 44 -10.00 19.02 -30.53
C ASP A 44 -8.50 18.69 -30.52
N PHE A 45 -7.73 19.35 -29.65
CA PHE A 45 -6.33 19.05 -29.43
C PHE A 45 -6.04 18.93 -27.93
N VAL A 46 -5.76 17.69 -27.49
CA VAL A 46 -5.71 17.36 -26.06
C VAL A 46 -4.61 16.37 -25.73
N VAL A 47 -4.21 16.37 -24.46
CA VAL A 47 -3.48 15.26 -23.83
C VAL A 47 -4.44 14.53 -22.90
N ARG A 48 -4.59 13.22 -23.12
CA ARG A 48 -5.27 12.29 -22.22
C ARG A 48 -4.23 11.61 -21.34
N LEU A 49 -4.40 11.68 -20.02
CA LEU A 49 -3.64 10.86 -19.09
C LEU A 49 -4.48 9.64 -18.75
N GLU A 50 -3.96 8.47 -19.09
CA GLU A 50 -4.65 7.19 -18.95
C GLU A 50 -3.83 6.30 -18.02
N GLY A 51 -4.47 5.81 -16.95
CA GLY A 51 -3.94 4.78 -16.06
C GLY A 51 -4.84 3.57 -16.12
N ARG A 52 -4.26 2.40 -16.37
CA ARG A 52 -4.98 1.13 -16.50
C ARG A 52 -4.36 0.05 -15.67
N GLU A 53 -5.21 -0.55 -14.86
CA GLU A 53 -5.00 -1.87 -14.29
C GLU A 53 -5.55 -2.90 -15.30
N HIS A 54 -4.71 -3.87 -15.66
CA HIS A 54 -5.03 -4.96 -16.58
C HIS A 54 -4.65 -6.28 -15.92
N ILE A 55 -5.56 -7.25 -15.98
CA ILE A 55 -5.33 -8.62 -15.54
C ILE A 55 -5.89 -9.55 -16.60
N SER A 56 -5.16 -10.59 -17.00
CA SER A 56 -5.66 -11.63 -17.89
C SER A 56 -5.08 -13.00 -17.60
N TRP A 57 -5.91 -14.05 -17.64
CA TRP A 57 -5.55 -15.43 -17.30
C TRP A 57 -6.31 -16.45 -18.15
N LEU A 58 -5.83 -17.68 -18.21
CA LEU A 58 -6.53 -18.80 -18.87
C LEU A 58 -7.35 -19.58 -17.84
N GLU A 59 -8.59 -19.93 -18.20
CA GLU A 59 -9.51 -20.69 -17.34
C GLU A 59 -9.41 -22.19 -17.65
N GLN A 60 -9.36 -23.04 -16.62
CA GLN A 60 -9.32 -24.51 -16.77
C GLN A 60 -10.75 -25.07 -16.69
N SER A 61 -11.22 -25.70 -17.77
CA SER A 61 -12.50 -26.43 -17.77
C SER A 61 -12.28 -27.83 -17.19
N SER A 62 -12.99 -28.15 -16.11
CA SER A 62 -13.02 -29.49 -15.50
C SER A 62 -13.97 -30.43 -16.26
N THR A 63 -13.69 -30.74 -17.54
CA THR A 63 -14.34 -31.88 -18.22
C THR A 63 -13.54 -32.32 -19.45
N THR A 64 -13.14 -33.59 -19.41
CA THR A 64 -12.83 -34.53 -20.50
C THR A 64 -12.22 -33.99 -21.81
N ARG A 65 -10.93 -34.29 -21.96
CA ARG A 65 -10.22 -34.76 -23.18
C ARG A 65 -10.86 -34.45 -24.54
N THR A 66 -10.99 -33.17 -24.91
CA THR A 66 -10.88 -32.73 -26.31
C THR A 66 -10.19 -31.38 -26.39
N SER A 67 -9.25 -31.27 -27.34
CA SER A 67 -8.52 -30.05 -27.68
C SER A 67 -9.49 -28.95 -28.15
N ARG A 68 -9.93 -28.09 -27.23
CA ARG A 68 -10.53 -26.80 -27.54
C ARG A 68 -9.79 -25.69 -26.80
N THR A 69 -9.51 -24.63 -27.52
CA THR A 69 -8.81 -23.41 -27.12
C THR A 69 -9.30 -22.93 -25.75
N ARG A 70 -8.39 -22.83 -24.76
CA ARG A 70 -8.73 -22.41 -23.39
C ARG A 70 -9.26 -20.96 -23.40
N PRO A 71 -10.42 -20.67 -22.80
CA PRO A 71 -10.93 -19.30 -22.75
C PRO A 71 -10.01 -18.43 -21.87
N ARG A 72 -9.62 -17.25 -22.38
CA ARG A 72 -8.81 -16.26 -21.66
C ARG A 72 -9.74 -15.21 -21.06
N ARG A 73 -9.79 -15.15 -19.74
CA ARG A 73 -10.51 -14.09 -19.01
C ARG A 73 -9.63 -12.86 -18.86
N ARG A 74 -10.27 -11.70 -18.77
CA ARG A 74 -9.60 -10.40 -18.63
C ARG A 74 -10.40 -9.52 -17.68
N HIS A 75 -9.71 -8.81 -16.80
CA HIS A 75 -10.24 -7.72 -16.01
C HIS A 75 -9.46 -6.44 -16.35
N ASN A 76 -10.17 -5.34 -16.51
CA ASN A 76 -9.57 -4.04 -16.78
C ASN A 76 -10.26 -3.01 -15.88
N LYS A 77 -9.47 -2.16 -15.22
CA LYS A 77 -9.96 -1.03 -14.45
C LYS A 77 -9.16 0.20 -14.82
N ASP A 78 -9.86 1.29 -15.15
CA ASP A 78 -9.19 2.57 -15.36
C ASP A 78 -8.98 3.23 -13.99
N VAL A 79 -7.73 3.55 -13.66
CA VAL A 79 -7.31 4.16 -12.38
C VAL A 79 -6.96 5.65 -12.53
N LEU A 80 -6.85 6.13 -13.77
CA LEU A 80 -6.68 7.54 -14.10
C LEU A 80 -7.31 7.80 -15.47
N GLN A 81 -8.22 8.75 -15.56
CA GLN A 81 -8.78 9.24 -16.81
C GLN A 81 -8.90 10.76 -16.76
N GLU A 82 -7.90 11.45 -17.30
CA GLU A 82 -7.83 12.91 -17.23
C GLU A 82 -7.60 13.50 -18.61
N ARG A 83 -8.21 14.67 -18.86
CA ARG A 83 -8.14 15.37 -20.16
C ARG A 83 -7.60 16.78 -19.96
N VAL A 84 -6.45 17.05 -20.57
CA VAL A 84 -5.80 18.37 -20.57
C VAL A 84 -5.97 18.99 -21.96
N LEU A 85 -6.65 20.13 -22.04
CA LEU A 85 -6.78 20.90 -23.27
C LEU A 85 -5.45 21.58 -23.61
N LEU A 86 -5.02 21.51 -24.88
CA LEU A 86 -3.82 22.22 -25.35
C LEU A 86 -4.16 23.56 -26.01
N THR A 87 -5.42 23.75 -26.39
CA THR A 87 -5.95 24.97 -27.01
C THR A 87 -7.36 25.25 -26.50
N ASP A 88 -7.72 26.52 -26.37
CA ASP A 88 -9.03 26.95 -25.83
C ASP A 88 -10.19 26.87 -26.84
N GLY A 89 -9.95 26.36 -28.05
CA GLY A 89 -10.97 26.19 -29.07
C GLY A 89 -10.45 25.80 -30.45
N PRO A 90 -11.32 25.79 -31.47
CA PRO A 90 -10.94 25.42 -32.82
C PRO A 90 -9.83 26.32 -33.38
N THR A 91 -8.75 25.70 -33.85
CA THR A 91 -7.53 26.39 -34.29
C THR A 91 -7.17 25.95 -35.71
N THR A 92 -6.63 26.89 -36.50
CA THR A 92 -6.09 26.60 -37.85
C THR A 92 -4.57 26.73 -37.83
N TYR A 93 -3.88 25.62 -38.07
CA TYR A 93 -2.43 25.52 -38.15
C TYR A 93 -1.96 25.68 -39.59
N ARG A 94 -0.99 26.56 -39.80
CA ARG A 94 -0.25 26.69 -41.07
C ARG A 94 0.84 25.62 -41.15
N PRO A 95 1.38 25.31 -42.35
CA PRO A 95 2.59 24.50 -42.45
C PRO A 95 3.70 25.00 -41.52
N GLY A 96 4.25 24.12 -40.69
CA GLY A 96 5.23 24.48 -39.65
C GLY A 96 5.31 23.46 -38.52
N GLU A 97 6.14 23.78 -37.53
CA GLU A 97 6.33 23.02 -36.29
C GLU A 97 5.79 23.83 -35.10
N TYR A 98 5.09 23.14 -34.20
CA TYR A 98 4.41 23.70 -33.04
C TYR A 98 4.76 22.89 -31.79
N GLU A 99 4.85 23.59 -30.67
CA GLU A 99 5.16 22.98 -29.37
C GLU A 99 4.14 23.47 -28.32
N PHE A 100 3.45 22.53 -27.67
CA PHE A 100 2.43 22.81 -26.67
C PHE A 100 2.86 22.23 -25.32
N PRO A 101 3.27 23.06 -24.35
CA PRO A 101 3.54 22.58 -23.00
C PRO A 101 2.26 22.18 -22.29
N PHE A 102 2.34 21.15 -21.46
CA PHE A 102 1.25 20.76 -20.58
C PHE A 102 1.77 20.37 -19.20
N SER A 103 0.93 20.57 -18.19
CA SER A 103 1.20 20.11 -16.84
C SER A 103 -0.07 19.64 -16.16
N PHE A 104 0.05 18.59 -15.34
CA PHE A 104 -1.05 18.02 -14.60
C PHE A 104 -0.55 17.51 -13.25
N ARG A 105 -1.29 17.78 -12.17
CA ARG A 105 -0.95 17.28 -10.83
C ARG A 105 -1.58 15.90 -10.68
N LEU A 106 -0.74 14.87 -10.54
CA LEU A 106 -1.21 13.51 -10.35
C LEU A 106 -1.96 13.40 -9.01
N PRO A 107 -3.11 12.71 -8.94
CA PRO A 107 -3.77 12.41 -7.68
C PRO A 107 -2.83 11.68 -6.71
N ALA A 108 -2.95 12.00 -5.41
CA ALA A 108 -2.14 11.36 -4.37
C ALA A 108 -2.49 9.87 -4.18
N SER A 109 -3.71 9.48 -4.53
CA SER A 109 -4.27 8.13 -4.40
C SER A 109 -3.88 7.16 -5.53
N LEU A 110 -3.12 7.60 -6.55
CA LEU A 110 -2.77 6.72 -7.66
C LEU A 110 -1.90 5.52 -7.20
N PRO A 111 -2.19 4.29 -7.65
CA PRO A 111 -1.34 3.15 -7.36
C PRO A 111 0.01 3.23 -8.09
N SER A 112 1.04 2.59 -7.53
CA SER A 112 2.35 2.47 -8.18
C SER A 112 2.25 1.64 -9.47
N SER A 113 3.08 1.96 -10.46
CA SER A 113 3.16 1.15 -11.69
C SER A 113 3.79 -0.21 -11.43
N PHE A 114 3.28 -1.24 -12.11
CA PHE A 114 3.72 -2.63 -11.96
C PHE A 114 3.43 -3.41 -13.25
N GLN A 115 4.23 -4.45 -13.54
CA GLN A 115 3.99 -5.35 -14.67
C GLN A 115 4.52 -6.75 -14.37
N MET A 116 3.68 -7.75 -14.59
CA MET A 116 3.96 -9.17 -14.40
C MET A 116 3.42 -9.97 -15.58
N LYS A 117 4.24 -10.89 -16.09
CA LYS A 117 3.89 -11.87 -17.12
C LYS A 117 4.45 -13.21 -16.70
N ASP A 118 3.58 -14.18 -16.46
CA ASP A 118 4.01 -15.54 -16.16
C ASP A 118 3.51 -16.51 -17.24
N ARG A 119 4.44 -17.30 -17.80
CA ARG A 119 4.21 -18.31 -18.83
C ARG A 119 4.28 -19.74 -18.31
N GLN A 120 4.65 -19.98 -17.04
CA GLN A 120 4.99 -21.32 -16.52
C GLN A 120 4.18 -21.74 -15.28
N LEU A 121 2.97 -21.22 -15.10
CA LEU A 121 2.02 -21.83 -14.15
C LEU A 121 1.53 -23.17 -14.71
N VAL A 122 2.07 -24.28 -14.18
CA VAL A 122 1.79 -25.67 -14.59
C VAL A 122 0.30 -26.03 -14.44
N GLU A 123 -0.46 -25.27 -13.63
CA GLU A 123 -1.89 -25.51 -13.41
C GLU A 123 -2.83 -24.50 -14.11
N LEU A 124 -2.49 -23.21 -14.22
CA LEU A 124 -3.42 -22.18 -14.74
C LEU A 124 -3.13 -21.70 -16.17
N GLY A 125 -1.99 -22.06 -16.76
CA GLY A 125 -1.59 -21.44 -18.02
C GLY A 125 -1.32 -19.92 -17.87
N SER A 126 -0.94 -19.27 -18.96
CA SER A 126 -0.33 -17.93 -18.94
C SER A 126 -1.20 -16.83 -18.32
N MET A 127 -0.69 -16.14 -17.30
CA MET A 127 -1.31 -14.96 -16.66
C MET A 127 -0.48 -13.69 -16.88
N GLU A 128 -1.15 -12.56 -17.07
CA GLU A 128 -0.53 -11.24 -17.23
C GLU A 128 -1.28 -10.23 -16.34
N SER A 129 -0.56 -9.49 -15.51
CA SER A 129 -1.11 -8.41 -14.67
C SER A 129 -0.25 -7.16 -14.80
N SER A 130 -0.85 -5.97 -14.85
CA SER A 130 -0.09 -4.72 -14.95
C SER A 130 -0.91 -3.51 -14.55
N ILE A 131 -0.27 -2.56 -13.85
CA ILE A 131 -0.74 -1.18 -13.68
C ILE A 131 0.16 -0.29 -14.52
N THR A 132 -0.40 0.30 -15.58
CA THR A 132 0.35 1.08 -16.55
C THR A 132 -0.25 2.46 -16.71
N TYR A 133 0.61 3.46 -16.90
CA TYR A 133 0.19 4.82 -17.16
C TYR A 133 0.81 5.33 -18.46
N LYS A 134 0.06 6.16 -19.18
CA LYS A 134 0.55 6.85 -20.38
C LYS A 134 -0.10 8.21 -20.55
N ALA A 135 0.66 9.13 -21.14
CA ALA A 135 0.15 10.37 -21.69
C ALA A 135 -0.05 10.18 -23.19
N ARG A 136 -1.27 10.38 -23.68
CA ARG A 136 -1.64 10.27 -25.08
C ARG A 136 -2.05 11.64 -25.60
N ALA A 137 -1.32 12.19 -26.56
CA ALA A 137 -1.80 13.38 -27.27
C ALA A 137 -2.66 12.95 -28.45
N THR A 138 -3.75 13.66 -28.68
CA THR A 138 -4.66 13.43 -29.79
C THR A 138 -5.06 14.77 -30.38
N ILE A 139 -4.91 14.93 -31.68
CA ILE A 139 -5.43 16.08 -32.43
C ILE A 139 -6.41 15.60 -33.49
N ARG A 140 -7.54 16.29 -33.59
CA ARG A 140 -8.55 16.06 -34.62
C ARG A 140 -8.24 16.90 -35.86
N ILE A 141 -8.12 16.30 -37.03
CA ILE A 141 -8.01 16.95 -38.34
C ILE A 141 -9.40 17.05 -38.95
N ASP A 142 -9.99 18.26 -38.94
CA ASP A 142 -11.34 18.48 -39.44
C ASP A 142 -11.41 18.27 -40.96
N GLY A 143 -12.39 17.47 -41.39
CA GLY A 143 -12.58 17.14 -42.82
C GLY A 143 -11.71 16.00 -43.34
N ALA A 144 -10.82 15.42 -42.52
CA ALA A 144 -10.04 14.25 -42.91
C ALA A 144 -10.84 12.95 -42.77
N VAL A 145 -10.60 11.99 -43.68
CA VAL A 145 -11.21 10.63 -43.64
C VAL A 145 -10.84 9.89 -42.36
N ARG A 146 -9.58 10.05 -41.90
CA ARG A 146 -9.13 9.60 -40.58
C ARG A 146 -8.91 10.83 -39.72
N PRO A 147 -9.90 11.22 -38.91
CA PRO A 147 -9.92 12.55 -38.33
C PRO A 147 -8.99 12.67 -37.12
N TYR A 148 -8.32 11.63 -36.64
CA TYR A 148 -7.44 11.73 -35.47
C TYR A 148 -6.04 11.22 -35.78
N ILE A 149 -5.05 11.99 -35.33
CA ILE A 149 -3.67 11.55 -35.20
C ILE A 149 -3.27 11.61 -33.73
N GLU A 150 -2.44 10.68 -33.30
CA GLU A 150 -2.08 10.52 -31.89
C GLU A 150 -0.64 10.02 -31.71
N ASP A 151 -0.05 10.39 -30.57
CA ASP A 151 1.18 9.76 -30.04
C ASP A 151 0.97 9.48 -28.55
N SER A 152 1.67 8.49 -28.02
CA SER A 152 1.59 8.16 -26.59
C SER A 152 2.95 7.88 -25.97
N ARG A 153 3.12 8.31 -24.71
CA ARG A 153 4.31 8.02 -23.92
C ARG A 153 3.95 7.39 -22.59
N PRO A 154 4.51 6.22 -22.26
CA PRO A 154 4.34 5.64 -20.95
C PRO A 154 5.11 6.44 -19.89
N PHE A 155 4.60 6.41 -18.67
CA PHE A 155 5.31 6.89 -17.49
C PHE A 155 5.07 5.97 -16.29
N ILE A 156 5.94 6.10 -15.30
CA ILE A 156 5.94 5.31 -14.08
C ILE A 156 5.48 6.20 -12.94
N VAL A 157 4.47 5.75 -12.20
CA VAL A 157 4.01 6.34 -10.95
C VAL A 157 4.60 5.55 -9.79
N GLN A 158 5.15 6.24 -8.80
CA GLN A 158 5.65 5.67 -7.55
C GLN A 158 5.03 6.45 -6.40
N ARG A 159 4.67 5.78 -5.31
CA ARG A 159 4.41 6.52 -4.07
C ARG A 159 5.73 7.13 -3.58
N PRO A 160 5.72 8.39 -3.09
CA PRO A 160 6.91 8.95 -2.47
C PRO A 160 7.34 8.03 -1.31
N PRO A 161 8.66 7.86 -1.10
CA PRO A 161 9.16 7.35 0.18
C PRO A 161 8.57 8.22 1.29
N PRO A 162 8.26 7.67 2.48
CA PRO A 162 7.86 8.50 3.61
C PRO A 162 8.93 9.59 3.80
N ASP A 163 8.53 10.86 3.73
CA ASP A 163 9.44 11.99 3.91
C ASP A 163 10.04 11.88 5.32
N TYR A 164 11.33 11.56 5.42
CA TYR A 164 12.10 11.74 6.64
C TYR A 164 12.10 13.24 6.96
N ILE A 165 11.30 13.66 7.95
CA ILE A 165 11.47 14.96 8.59
C ILE A 165 12.83 14.91 9.29
N THR A 166 13.89 15.35 8.59
CA THR A 166 15.14 15.71 9.25
C THR A 166 14.88 17.01 10.01
N ARG A 167 14.41 16.89 11.27
CA ARG A 167 14.53 18.01 12.20
C ARG A 167 16.03 18.31 12.34
N PRO A 168 16.49 19.55 12.17
CA PRO A 168 17.86 19.89 12.55
C PRO A 168 18.04 19.53 14.02
N LEU A 169 19.09 18.76 14.34
CA LEU A 169 19.53 18.52 15.71
C LEU A 169 19.79 19.89 16.37
N GLN A 170 18.80 20.41 17.07
CA GLN A 170 19.01 21.46 18.03
C GLN A 170 19.80 20.82 19.16
N ARG A 171 21.12 21.01 19.13
CA ARG A 171 22.04 20.71 20.23
C ARG A 171 21.48 21.35 21.49
N SER A 172 20.82 20.54 22.31
CA SER A 172 20.57 20.86 23.71
C SER A 172 21.95 20.87 24.38
N SER A 173 22.48 22.08 24.52
CA SER A 173 23.60 22.37 25.40
C SER A 173 23.04 22.36 26.82
N SER A 174 23.04 21.18 27.44
CA SER A 174 22.86 21.08 28.88
C SER A 174 24.24 21.08 29.52
N ASP A 175 24.58 22.21 30.13
CA ASP A 175 25.71 22.38 31.01
C ASP A 175 25.67 21.33 32.11
N LYS A 176 26.57 20.34 32.04
CA LYS A 176 27.27 19.68 33.17
C LYS A 176 28.07 18.48 32.65
N ILE A 177 29.25 18.76 32.11
CA ILE A 177 30.34 17.78 32.06
C ILE A 177 31.44 18.30 33.00
N ARG A 178 31.53 17.72 34.20
CA ARG A 178 32.80 17.65 34.94
C ARG A 178 33.32 16.24 34.79
N VAL A 179 34.35 16.11 33.96
CA VAL A 179 35.16 14.92 33.80
C VAL A 179 35.84 14.59 35.12
N PHE A 180 35.65 13.37 35.63
CA PHE A 180 36.65 12.69 36.41
C PHE A 180 36.82 11.27 35.86
N ARG A 181 37.98 11.05 35.23
CA ARG A 181 38.51 9.72 34.92
C ARG A 181 38.95 9.08 36.24
N VAL A 182 38.40 7.91 36.55
CA VAL A 182 39.11 6.90 37.34
C VAL A 182 39.00 5.58 36.59
N PHE A 183 40.16 5.05 36.23
CA PHE A 183 40.32 3.71 35.70
C PHE A 183 39.80 2.69 36.71
N SER A 184 38.85 1.86 36.30
CA SER A 184 38.66 0.53 36.86
C SER A 184 38.18 -0.35 35.73
N CYS A 185 39.10 -1.16 35.21
CA CYS A 185 38.85 -2.20 34.23
C CYS A 185 37.91 -3.24 34.87
N VAL A 186 36.61 -3.09 34.65
CA VAL A 186 35.67 -4.21 34.66
C VAL A 186 35.15 -4.29 33.24
N ALA A 187 35.77 -5.16 32.44
CA ALA A 187 35.21 -5.59 31.18
C ALA A 187 33.96 -6.42 31.50
N ALA A 188 32.83 -5.75 31.71
CA ALA A 188 31.54 -6.39 31.57
C ALA A 188 31.37 -6.64 30.08
N SER A 189 31.54 -7.91 29.67
CA SER A 189 31.20 -8.39 28.35
C SER A 189 29.71 -8.13 28.12
N LEU A 190 29.35 -6.96 27.59
CA LEU A 190 28.08 -6.79 26.91
C LEU A 190 28.18 -7.65 25.67
N ALA A 191 27.76 -8.92 25.80
CA ALA A 191 27.38 -9.69 24.63
C ALA A 191 26.28 -8.88 23.96
N LEU A 192 26.62 -8.21 22.85
CA LEU A 192 25.61 -7.72 21.93
C LEU A 192 24.88 -8.97 21.47
N VAL A 193 23.70 -9.23 22.03
CA VAL A 193 22.79 -10.24 21.52
C VAL A 193 22.46 -9.78 20.11
N GLN A 194 23.06 -10.42 19.12
CA GLN A 194 22.81 -10.13 17.74
C GLN A 194 21.44 -10.74 17.44
N ALA A 195 20.44 -9.88 17.25
CA ALA A 195 19.09 -10.29 16.88
C ALA A 195 19.16 -11.14 15.59
N ASP A 196 18.66 -12.37 15.64
CA ASP A 196 18.64 -13.28 14.50
C ASP A 196 17.28 -13.29 13.81
N VAL A 197 17.27 -13.75 12.55
CA VAL A 197 16.04 -14.10 11.83
C VAL A 197 15.81 -15.60 12.02
N ILE A 198 14.74 -15.97 12.73
CA ILE A 198 14.43 -17.37 13.11
C ILE A 198 13.22 -17.91 12.37
N SER A 199 12.91 -19.20 12.51
CA SER A 199 11.70 -19.77 11.90
C SER A 199 10.44 -19.06 12.41
N HIS A 200 9.43 -18.87 11.55
CA HIS A 200 8.19 -18.18 11.93
C HIS A 200 7.42 -18.91 13.04
N ASP A 201 7.62 -20.24 13.17
CA ASP A 201 7.03 -21.07 14.23
C ASP A 201 7.90 -21.16 15.50
N GLU A 202 9.08 -20.51 15.53
CA GLU A 202 10.00 -20.53 16.69
C GLU A 202 10.00 -19.23 17.50
N VAL A 203 9.35 -18.18 16.99
CA VAL A 203 9.20 -16.92 17.73
C VAL A 203 8.25 -17.13 18.90
N VAL A 204 8.74 -16.88 20.12
CA VAL A 204 7.94 -16.97 21.34
C VAL A 204 7.21 -15.62 21.55
N PRO A 205 5.88 -15.61 21.69
CA PRO A 205 5.13 -14.38 21.95
C PRO A 205 5.38 -13.88 23.38
N PHE A 206 5.14 -12.59 23.58
CA PHE A 206 5.00 -11.98 24.88
C PHE A 206 3.65 -12.36 25.48
N ALA A 207 3.67 -12.87 26.72
CA ALA A 207 2.47 -12.94 27.54
C ALA A 207 1.92 -11.54 27.74
N GLN A 208 0.59 -11.38 27.72
CA GLN A 208 -0.05 -10.07 27.92
C GLN A 208 0.29 -9.51 29.32
N PRO A 209 1.07 -8.41 29.43
CA PRO A 209 1.47 -7.90 30.73
C PRO A 209 0.28 -7.26 31.46
N THR A 210 0.39 -7.15 32.79
CA THR A 210 -0.57 -6.34 33.56
C THR A 210 -0.35 -4.86 33.23
N ALA A 211 -1.43 -4.14 32.96
CA ALA A 211 -1.36 -2.71 32.70
C ALA A 211 -0.92 -1.93 33.96
N THR A 212 0.05 -1.03 33.76
CA THR A 212 0.58 -0.14 34.81
C THR A 212 0.25 1.33 34.56
N THR A 213 -0.25 1.65 33.37
CA THR A 213 -0.67 3.01 32.95
C THR A 213 -2.11 2.98 32.43
N THR A 214 -2.74 4.16 32.37
CA THR A 214 -4.09 4.32 31.80
C THR A 214 -4.10 3.93 30.32
N GLU A 215 -3.05 4.25 29.59
CA GLU A 215 -2.87 3.92 28.17
C GLU A 215 -2.78 2.42 27.93
N GLN A 216 -2.04 1.69 28.77
CA GLN A 216 -1.96 0.23 28.70
C GLN A 216 -3.31 -0.42 29.07
N ALA A 217 -4.00 0.12 30.09
CA ALA A 217 -5.32 -0.35 30.47
C ALA A 217 -6.36 -0.12 29.36
N ALA A 218 -6.28 1.03 28.67
CA ALA A 218 -7.08 1.32 27.49
C ALA A 218 -6.72 0.36 26.33
N GLY A 219 -5.44 0.10 26.11
CA GLY A 219 -4.96 -0.89 25.15
C GLY A 219 -5.63 -2.26 25.33
N ILE A 220 -5.73 -2.74 26.58
CA ILE A 220 -6.41 -4.00 26.89
C ILE A 220 -7.93 -3.87 26.73
N LYS A 221 -8.54 -2.78 27.23
CA LYS A 221 -9.99 -2.55 27.20
C LYS A 221 -10.56 -2.52 25.78
N PHE A 222 -9.84 -1.89 24.86
CA PHE A 222 -10.28 -1.66 23.47
C PHE A 222 -9.70 -2.65 22.47
N LYS A 223 -9.10 -3.75 22.95
CA LYS A 223 -8.48 -4.77 22.12
C LYS A 223 -9.51 -5.31 21.11
N PRO A 224 -9.24 -5.26 19.80
CA PRO A 224 -10.16 -5.72 18.78
C PRO A 224 -10.20 -7.26 18.70
N GLN A 225 -11.27 -7.76 18.10
CA GLN A 225 -11.40 -9.13 17.62
C GLN A 225 -11.02 -9.17 16.15
N ILE A 226 -10.32 -10.23 15.74
CA ILE A 226 -9.99 -10.50 14.33
C ILE A 226 -10.65 -11.81 13.87
N HIS A 227 -11.51 -11.73 12.87
CA HIS A 227 -12.05 -12.88 12.16
C HIS A 227 -11.12 -13.22 10.99
N ILE A 228 -10.77 -14.49 10.81
CA ILE A 228 -9.90 -14.95 9.71
C ILE A 228 -10.76 -15.69 8.70
N SER A 229 -11.21 -14.99 7.64
CA SER A 229 -12.00 -15.64 6.58
C SER A 229 -11.14 -16.57 5.71
N ASN A 230 -9.90 -16.17 5.42
CA ASN A 230 -8.90 -16.99 4.74
C ASN A 230 -7.48 -16.48 5.05
N GLY A 231 -6.46 -17.19 4.57
CA GLY A 231 -5.06 -16.84 4.85
C GLY A 231 -4.48 -17.45 6.10
N CYS A 232 -3.40 -16.84 6.55
CA CYS A 232 -2.74 -17.19 7.79
C CYS A 232 -3.52 -16.66 9.00
N HIS A 233 -3.36 -17.33 10.14
CA HIS A 233 -3.68 -16.73 11.44
C HIS A 233 -2.53 -15.81 11.88
N PRO A 234 -2.74 -14.91 12.86
CA PRO A 234 -1.67 -14.06 13.34
C PRO A 234 -0.57 -14.83 14.08
N TYR A 235 0.66 -14.35 13.97
CA TYR A 235 1.88 -14.91 14.58
C TYR A 235 2.67 -13.84 15.33
N PRO A 236 3.51 -14.22 16.31
CA PRO A 236 4.51 -13.32 16.84
C PRO A 236 5.57 -13.00 15.78
N ALA A 237 5.83 -11.72 15.57
CA ALA A 237 6.83 -11.21 14.63
C ALA A 237 8.23 -11.08 15.25
N VAL A 238 8.29 -10.90 16.57
CA VAL A 238 9.51 -10.64 17.34
C VAL A 238 9.39 -11.25 18.74
N ASP A 239 10.48 -11.77 19.29
CA ASP A 239 10.57 -12.27 20.67
C ASP A 239 11.26 -11.26 21.62
N GLU A 240 11.36 -11.60 22.91
CA GLU A 240 11.96 -10.75 23.95
C GLU A 240 13.43 -10.38 23.71
N ASN A 241 14.17 -11.21 22.96
CA ASN A 241 15.58 -11.04 22.64
C ASN A 241 15.79 -10.24 21.34
N GLY A 242 14.70 -9.87 20.66
CA GLY A 242 14.74 -9.16 19.40
C GLY A 242 14.90 -10.07 18.17
N ASN A 243 14.83 -11.39 18.32
CA ASN A 243 14.80 -12.26 17.15
C ASN A 243 13.51 -12.04 16.38
N THR A 244 13.59 -11.99 15.06
CA THR A 244 12.42 -11.72 14.20
C THR A 244 12.02 -12.92 13.37
N SER A 245 10.72 -13.04 13.09
CA SER A 245 10.17 -14.09 12.24
C SER A 245 10.72 -13.98 10.83
N GLY A 246 11.32 -15.07 10.34
CA GLY A 246 11.71 -15.23 8.94
C GLY A 246 10.52 -15.42 8.00
N GLY A 247 9.29 -15.51 8.50
CA GLY A 247 8.08 -15.70 7.72
C GLY A 247 8.04 -16.99 6.90
N LEU A 248 7.06 -17.08 6.01
CA LEU A 248 6.88 -18.20 5.09
C LEU A 248 7.02 -17.76 3.64
N LYS A 249 7.59 -18.63 2.82
CA LYS A 249 7.51 -18.46 1.37
C LYS A 249 6.04 -18.55 0.95
N PRO A 250 5.55 -17.72 0.03
CA PRO A 250 4.16 -17.77 -0.45
C PRO A 250 3.92 -18.98 -1.36
N THR A 251 4.05 -20.18 -0.81
CA THR A 251 3.86 -21.47 -1.48
C THR A 251 2.93 -22.35 -0.66
N GLY A 252 2.32 -23.35 -1.32
CA GLY A 252 1.26 -24.15 -0.71
C GLY A 252 -0.05 -23.36 -0.62
N SER A 253 -1.10 -23.94 -0.06
CA SER A 253 -2.36 -23.21 0.11
C SER A 253 -2.19 -21.92 0.91
N SER A 254 -3.18 -21.03 0.80
CA SER A 254 -3.16 -19.71 1.44
C SER A 254 -2.86 -19.77 2.95
N SER A 255 -3.35 -20.80 3.64
CA SER A 255 -3.10 -21.06 5.06
C SER A 255 -2.04 -22.14 5.35
N ALA A 256 -1.38 -22.70 4.34
CA ALA A 256 -0.40 -23.77 4.53
C ALA A 256 0.80 -23.31 5.36
N GLY A 257 1.03 -24.00 6.48
CA GLY A 257 2.13 -23.72 7.41
C GLY A 257 1.88 -22.55 8.36
N CYS A 258 0.71 -21.89 8.31
CA CYS A 258 0.43 -20.69 9.12
C CYS A 258 -0.98 -20.67 9.75
N LYS A 259 -1.45 -21.82 10.24
CA LYS A 259 -2.75 -21.92 10.96
C LYS A 259 -2.65 -21.69 12.47
N GLY A 260 -1.46 -21.34 12.96
CA GLY A 260 -1.19 -21.09 14.38
C GLY A 260 0.18 -21.64 14.78
N SER A 261 0.92 -20.88 15.58
CA SER A 261 2.19 -21.32 16.16
C SER A 261 1.94 -22.25 17.35
N GLY A 262 2.89 -23.16 17.61
CA GLY A 262 2.90 -23.97 18.83
C GLY A 262 3.02 -23.14 20.12
N TYR A 263 3.49 -21.88 20.02
CA TYR A 263 3.60 -20.96 21.14
C TYR A 263 2.42 -19.99 21.28
N GLY A 264 1.46 -20.00 20.35
CA GLY A 264 0.32 -19.09 20.34
C GLY A 264 0.47 -17.92 19.36
N SER A 265 -0.31 -16.87 19.57
CA SER A 265 -0.44 -15.73 18.65
C SER A 265 -0.12 -14.43 19.38
N GLN A 266 -0.07 -13.30 18.65
CA GLN A 266 0.22 -11.99 19.22
C GLN A 266 -0.56 -10.90 18.50
N ILE A 267 -1.00 -9.89 19.27
CA ILE A 267 -1.40 -8.58 18.76
C ILE A 267 -0.50 -7.51 19.37
N TYR A 268 -0.05 -6.57 18.54
CA TYR A 268 0.80 -5.45 18.95
C TYR A 268 -0.04 -4.17 19.06
N GLY A 269 0.17 -3.36 20.08
CA GLY A 269 -0.59 -2.12 20.29
C GLY A 269 0.29 -0.88 20.43
N ARG A 270 -0.13 0.26 19.86
CA ARG A 270 0.50 1.57 20.14
C ARG A 270 -0.58 2.64 20.22
N ILE A 271 -0.53 3.44 21.28
CA ILE A 271 -1.51 4.47 21.59
C ILE A 271 -0.86 5.84 21.65
N THR A 272 -1.58 6.84 21.14
CA THR A 272 -1.22 8.26 21.27
C THR A 272 -2.49 9.12 21.19
N THR A 273 -2.36 10.41 21.42
CA THR A 273 -3.37 11.40 21.02
C THR A 273 -3.04 11.94 19.63
N PHE A 274 -4.02 11.97 18.74
CA PHE A 274 -3.88 12.52 17.40
C PHE A 274 -5.08 13.43 17.10
N ASN A 275 -4.82 14.69 16.76
CA ASN A 275 -5.86 15.73 16.57
C ASN A 275 -6.89 15.83 17.72
N GLY A 276 -6.43 15.69 18.96
CA GLY A 276 -7.26 15.85 20.17
C GLY A 276 -8.12 14.63 20.54
N VAL A 277 -7.89 13.47 19.91
CA VAL A 277 -8.61 12.21 20.17
C VAL A 277 -7.60 11.09 20.40
N TYR A 278 -7.94 10.08 21.21
CA TYR A 278 -7.08 8.92 21.41
C TYR A 278 -7.12 7.98 20.21
N ALA A 279 -5.96 7.66 19.68
CA ALA A 279 -5.77 6.71 18.58
C ALA A 279 -5.05 5.47 19.12
N LEU A 280 -5.72 4.32 19.07
CA LEU A 280 -5.17 3.03 19.46
C LEU A 280 -4.96 2.20 18.20
N MET A 281 -3.71 2.11 17.74
CA MET A 281 -3.35 1.22 16.63
C MET A 281 -3.09 -0.17 17.17
N TYR A 282 -3.80 -1.15 16.64
CA TYR A 282 -3.56 -2.56 16.86
C TYR A 282 -3.08 -3.21 15.57
N SER A 283 -2.07 -4.07 15.63
CA SER A 283 -1.51 -4.70 14.44
C SER A 283 -1.21 -6.18 14.66
N TRP A 284 -1.37 -6.92 13.56
CA TRP A 284 -1.08 -8.34 13.47
C TRP A 284 -0.03 -8.58 12.42
N TYR A 285 0.85 -9.55 12.71
CA TYR A 285 1.81 -10.07 11.77
C TYR A 285 1.34 -11.43 11.27
N PHE A 286 1.49 -11.68 9.97
CA PHE A 286 1.25 -12.97 9.36
C PHE A 286 2.52 -13.48 8.67
N PRO A 287 2.84 -14.79 8.73
CA PRO A 287 4.07 -15.31 8.12
C PRO A 287 4.17 -15.07 6.62
N LYS A 288 3.04 -15.03 5.91
CA LYS A 288 2.92 -14.73 4.48
C LYS A 288 1.56 -14.11 4.19
N ASP A 289 1.51 -13.28 3.16
CA ASP A 289 0.29 -12.99 2.42
C ASP A 289 0.32 -13.87 1.17
N SER A 290 -0.56 -14.87 1.10
CA SER A 290 -0.58 -15.80 -0.04
C SER A 290 -2.02 -16.14 -0.42
N PRO A 291 -2.77 -15.23 -1.05
CA PRO A 291 -4.15 -15.48 -1.49
C PRO A 291 -4.29 -16.76 -2.32
N ILE A 292 -3.25 -17.06 -3.12
CA ILE A 292 -3.13 -18.23 -3.99
C ILE A 292 -1.69 -18.75 -3.88
N SER A 293 -1.52 -20.08 -3.85
CA SER A 293 -0.20 -20.71 -3.83
C SER A 293 0.74 -20.16 -4.91
N GLY A 294 1.91 -19.66 -4.50
CA GLY A 294 2.91 -19.09 -5.41
C GLY A 294 2.74 -17.58 -5.66
N LEU A 295 1.62 -16.97 -5.25
CA LEU A 295 1.33 -15.54 -5.36
C LEU A 295 1.24 -14.90 -3.97
N GLY A 296 1.51 -13.59 -3.93
CA GLY A 296 1.63 -12.80 -2.71
C GLY A 296 3.09 -12.63 -2.27
N HIS A 297 3.33 -12.41 -0.99
CA HIS A 297 4.66 -12.15 -0.43
C HIS A 297 4.90 -12.86 0.90
N ARG A 298 6.18 -13.03 1.22
CA ARG A 298 6.61 -13.40 2.56
C ARG A 298 6.35 -12.22 3.48
N HIS A 299 5.93 -12.50 4.71
CA HIS A 299 5.48 -11.54 5.70
C HIS A 299 4.17 -10.85 5.30
N ASP A 300 3.39 -10.50 6.30
CA ASP A 300 2.31 -9.52 6.16
C ASP A 300 2.15 -8.76 7.48
N TRP A 301 1.76 -7.50 7.38
CA TRP A 301 1.52 -6.62 8.51
C TRP A 301 0.27 -5.80 8.24
N GLU A 302 -0.80 -6.12 8.97
CA GLU A 302 -2.07 -5.40 8.90
C GLU A 302 -2.38 -4.75 10.24
N HIS A 303 -3.19 -3.69 10.24
CA HIS A 303 -3.52 -2.94 11.44
C HIS A 303 -4.87 -2.23 11.37
N VAL A 304 -5.46 -2.01 12.54
CA VAL A 304 -6.67 -1.19 12.70
C VAL A 304 -6.36 -0.06 13.66
N VAL A 305 -6.86 1.15 13.36
CA VAL A 305 -6.87 2.25 14.33
C VAL A 305 -8.26 2.36 14.92
N VAL A 306 -8.36 2.16 16.24
CA VAL A 306 -9.57 2.37 17.03
C VAL A 306 -9.47 3.78 17.64
N TRP A 307 -10.40 4.65 17.27
CA TRP A 307 -10.45 6.02 17.75
C TRP A 307 -11.42 6.11 18.92
N VAL A 308 -10.92 6.57 20.07
CA VAL A 308 -11.69 6.67 21.30
C VAL A 308 -11.77 8.13 21.72
N ASN A 309 -12.96 8.58 22.11
CA ASN A 309 -13.18 9.96 22.52
C ASN A 309 -12.23 10.40 23.65
N ASP A 310 -12.23 9.68 24.77
CA ASP A 310 -11.38 9.94 25.91
C ASP A 310 -11.29 8.70 26.79
N ILE A 311 -10.09 8.13 26.91
CA ILE A 311 -9.84 6.90 27.69
C ILE A 311 -9.93 7.10 29.21
N THR A 312 -10.00 8.35 29.68
CA THR A 312 -10.08 8.68 31.11
C THR A 312 -11.50 8.69 31.66
N LEU A 313 -12.51 8.59 30.78
CA LEU A 313 -13.92 8.52 31.18
C LEU A 313 -14.26 7.16 31.79
N ASP A 314 -15.26 7.13 32.67
CA ASP A 314 -15.81 5.87 33.21
C ASP A 314 -16.39 4.99 32.08
N SER A 315 -17.03 5.63 31.09
CA SER A 315 -17.65 5.00 29.93
C SER A 315 -17.14 5.64 28.62
N PRO A 316 -15.91 5.32 28.21
CA PRO A 316 -15.33 5.83 26.97
C PRO A 316 -16.03 5.19 25.76
N SER A 317 -16.01 5.83 24.60
CA SER A 317 -16.71 5.36 23.40
C SER A 317 -15.76 5.25 22.22
N ILE A 318 -15.87 4.15 21.47
CA ILE A 318 -15.27 4.06 20.13
C ILE A 318 -16.07 4.99 19.21
N ILE A 319 -15.41 6.00 18.67
CA ILE A 319 -16.04 6.97 17.78
C ILE A 319 -15.77 6.67 16.31
N ALA A 320 -14.61 6.06 15.99
CA ALA A 320 -14.30 5.59 14.63
C ALA A 320 -13.45 4.32 14.67
N VAL A 321 -13.49 3.56 13.58
CA VAL A 321 -12.62 2.41 13.32
C VAL A 321 -12.06 2.54 11.91
N SER A 322 -10.75 2.41 11.76
CA SER A 322 -10.06 2.52 10.47
C SER A 322 -9.17 1.27 10.22
N PRO A 323 -9.72 0.16 9.71
CA PRO A 323 -8.94 -1.02 9.31
C PRO A 323 -8.09 -0.74 8.07
N SER A 324 -6.90 -1.31 8.01
CA SER A 324 -5.99 -1.20 6.87
C SER A 324 -6.53 -1.95 5.66
N ALA A 325 -6.57 -1.28 4.51
CA ALA A 325 -7.00 -1.86 3.25
C ALA A 325 -5.95 -1.61 2.17
N LEU A 326 -5.08 -2.60 1.97
CA LEU A 326 -3.92 -2.54 1.07
C LEU A 326 -2.99 -1.35 1.40
N SER A 327 -3.24 -0.20 0.76
CA SER A 327 -2.43 1.01 0.94
C SER A 327 -3.16 2.19 1.57
N GLY A 328 -4.45 2.02 1.85
CA GLY A 328 -5.30 3.01 2.49
C GLY A 328 -6.00 2.41 3.70
N TYR A 329 -7.16 2.96 4.00
CA TYR A 329 -8.02 2.54 5.11
C TYR A 329 -9.46 2.54 4.66
N ASN A 330 -10.23 1.56 5.12
CA ASN A 330 -11.67 1.68 5.17
C ASN A 330 -12.00 2.44 6.45
N ILE A 331 -12.70 3.57 6.37
CA ILE A 331 -12.93 4.46 7.52
C ILE A 331 -14.41 4.40 7.88
N TYR A 332 -14.69 4.05 9.14
CA TYR A 332 -16.04 3.97 9.68
C TYR A 332 -16.21 4.99 10.81
N TYR A 333 -16.94 6.06 10.54
CA TYR A 333 -17.23 7.14 11.49
C TYR A 333 -18.68 7.64 11.34
N PRO A 334 -19.58 7.32 12.30
CA PRO A 334 -19.39 6.34 13.39
C PRO A 334 -19.32 4.89 12.85
N PRO A 335 -18.76 3.93 13.61
CA PRO A 335 -18.83 2.52 13.25
C PRO A 335 -20.27 1.99 13.35
N GLU A 336 -20.58 0.96 12.56
CA GLU A 336 -21.86 0.27 12.64
C GLU A 336 -21.98 -0.49 13.98
N SER A 337 -23.17 -0.46 14.60
CA SER A 337 -23.33 -1.03 15.94
C SER A 337 -23.08 -2.54 16.01
N ASN A 338 -23.35 -3.26 14.92
CA ASN A 338 -23.11 -4.70 14.82
C ASN A 338 -21.63 -5.05 14.56
N THR A 339 -20.74 -4.08 14.30
CA THR A 339 -19.30 -4.30 14.15
C THR A 339 -18.51 -3.99 15.44
N ILE A 340 -19.22 -3.63 16.51
CA ILE A 340 -18.67 -3.41 17.85
C ILE A 340 -19.29 -4.41 18.84
N ASP A 341 -18.46 -5.03 19.67
CA ASP A 341 -18.87 -5.90 20.78
C ASP A 341 -18.33 -5.32 22.11
N GLY A 342 -19.20 -4.61 22.85
CA GLY A 342 -18.79 -3.86 24.03
C GLY A 342 -17.77 -2.76 23.68
N PHE A 343 -16.52 -2.95 24.13
CA PHE A 343 -15.38 -2.06 23.81
C PHE A 343 -14.48 -2.63 22.70
N SER A 344 -14.84 -3.74 22.07
CA SER A 344 -14.03 -4.39 21.04
C SER A 344 -14.58 -4.07 19.65
N ALA A 345 -13.76 -3.47 18.79
CA ALA A 345 -14.04 -3.46 17.35
C ALA A 345 -13.87 -4.88 16.78
N LYS A 346 -14.64 -5.24 15.77
CA LYS A 346 -14.53 -6.51 15.04
C LYS A 346 -14.03 -6.25 13.62
N VAL A 347 -12.89 -6.86 13.29
CA VAL A 347 -12.29 -6.76 11.95
C VAL A 347 -12.18 -8.14 11.30
N ASP A 348 -12.35 -8.20 9.98
CA ASP A 348 -12.13 -9.40 9.18
C ASP A 348 -10.81 -9.26 8.43
N TYR A 349 -9.99 -10.32 8.46
CA TYR A 349 -8.83 -10.48 7.62
C TYR A 349 -9.17 -11.44 6.49
N SER A 350 -9.20 -10.90 5.28
CA SER A 350 -9.56 -11.65 4.10
C SER A 350 -8.83 -11.18 2.86
N SER A 351 -8.60 -12.12 1.96
CA SER A 351 -8.39 -11.87 0.54
C SER A 351 -9.62 -12.33 -0.23
N SER A 352 -9.84 -11.76 -1.41
CA SER A 352 -10.90 -12.24 -2.30
C SER A 352 -10.40 -12.32 -3.73
N TRP A 353 -11.15 -12.97 -4.59
CA TRP A 353 -10.86 -12.96 -6.04
C TRP A 353 -10.73 -11.52 -6.60
N LEU A 354 -11.36 -10.53 -5.96
CA LEU A 354 -11.36 -9.12 -6.36
C LEU A 354 -10.29 -8.28 -5.63
N VAL A 355 -9.78 -8.74 -4.49
CA VAL A 355 -8.76 -8.09 -3.66
C VAL A 355 -7.62 -9.08 -3.49
N VAL A 356 -6.58 -8.91 -4.32
CA VAL A 356 -5.57 -9.95 -4.53
C VAL A 356 -4.80 -10.23 -3.23
N ASN A 357 -4.29 -9.22 -2.55
CA ASN A 357 -3.61 -9.37 -1.26
C ASN A 357 -4.61 -9.31 -0.10
N HIS A 358 -4.25 -9.83 1.07
CA HIS A 358 -5.12 -9.69 2.23
C HIS A 358 -5.24 -8.22 2.65
N ALA A 359 -6.36 -7.91 3.30
CA ALA A 359 -6.67 -6.62 3.87
C ALA A 359 -7.54 -6.83 5.11
N LEU A 360 -7.64 -5.81 5.94
CA LEU A 360 -8.65 -5.74 6.98
C LEU A 360 -9.88 -4.96 6.51
N ASP A 361 -11.04 -5.40 7.00
CA ASP A 361 -12.27 -4.62 6.94
C ASP A 361 -13.09 -4.73 8.23
N SER A 362 -14.08 -3.87 8.43
CA SER A 362 -15.01 -4.03 9.56
C SER A 362 -15.96 -5.21 9.28
N THR A 363 -16.29 -6.00 10.31
CA THR A 363 -17.20 -7.15 10.15
C THR A 363 -18.21 -7.26 11.29
N SER A 364 -19.36 -7.88 10.98
CA SER A 364 -20.32 -8.30 11.99
C SER A 364 -19.96 -9.62 12.67
N ASP A 365 -19.06 -10.40 12.08
CA ASP A 365 -18.69 -11.72 12.57
C ASP A 365 -17.78 -11.62 13.79
N ALA A 366 -17.97 -12.53 14.76
CA ALA A 366 -17.08 -12.63 15.91
C ALA A 366 -15.70 -13.16 15.49
N GLY A 367 -14.67 -12.65 16.14
CA GLY A 367 -13.28 -13.00 15.88
C GLY A 367 -12.56 -13.55 17.11
N GLU A 368 -11.34 -14.01 16.91
CA GLU A 368 -10.43 -14.36 17.99
C GLU A 368 -9.74 -13.11 18.58
N THR A 369 -9.23 -13.24 19.82
CA THR A 369 -8.38 -12.24 20.47
C THR A 369 -7.04 -12.88 20.83
N GLN A 370 -5.95 -12.12 20.70
CA GLN A 370 -4.60 -12.57 21.01
C GLN A 370 -4.07 -11.86 22.26
N ASP A 371 -2.99 -12.36 22.84
CA ASP A 371 -2.28 -11.64 23.90
C ASP A 371 -1.70 -10.34 23.34
N LEU A 372 -1.99 -9.23 24.04
CA LEU A 372 -1.56 -7.90 23.64
C LEU A 372 -0.22 -7.55 24.26
N ILE A 373 0.69 -7.04 23.44
CA ILE A 373 1.89 -6.34 23.91
C ILE A 373 1.87 -4.91 23.38
N MET A 374 1.87 -3.93 24.27
CA MET A 374 1.95 -2.52 23.89
C MET A 374 3.39 -2.15 23.51
N TRP A 375 3.55 -1.21 22.59
CA TRP A 375 4.84 -0.77 22.06
C TRP A 375 5.79 -0.30 23.17
N ASP A 376 5.26 0.36 24.20
CA ASP A 376 6.00 0.82 25.37
C ASP A 376 6.38 -0.31 26.34
N GLN A 377 5.72 -1.47 26.26
CA GLN A 377 6.00 -2.67 27.05
C GLN A 377 6.99 -3.64 26.37
N LEU A 378 7.29 -3.47 25.08
CA LEU A 378 8.33 -4.24 24.40
C LEU A 378 9.71 -3.99 25.04
N THR A 379 10.53 -5.03 25.11
CA THR A 379 11.96 -4.90 25.45
C THR A 379 12.65 -3.99 24.44
N ASP A 380 13.75 -3.35 24.85
CA ASP A 380 14.55 -2.51 23.95
C ASP A 380 15.03 -3.31 22.73
N ALA A 381 15.38 -4.59 22.91
CA ALA A 381 15.79 -5.48 21.83
C ALA A 381 14.66 -5.71 20.81
N ALA A 382 13.46 -6.07 21.28
CA ALA A 382 12.31 -6.30 20.43
C ALA A 382 11.87 -5.03 19.68
N ARG A 383 11.83 -3.90 20.38
CA ARG A 383 11.50 -2.61 19.78
C ARG A 383 12.51 -2.20 18.71
N THR A 384 13.80 -2.36 19.02
CA THR A 384 14.90 -2.10 18.07
C THR A 384 14.80 -3.01 16.84
N ALA A 385 14.45 -4.28 17.01
CA ALA A 385 14.28 -5.19 15.89
C ALA A 385 13.10 -4.79 15.00
N LEU A 386 11.94 -4.45 15.57
CA LEU A 386 10.77 -3.99 14.79
C LEU A 386 11.02 -2.66 14.06
N GLU A 387 11.88 -1.79 14.59
CA GLU A 387 12.29 -0.57 13.88
C GLU A 387 13.11 -0.87 12.61
N ASN A 388 14.04 -1.83 12.73
CA ASN A 388 15.15 -1.98 11.79
C ASN A 388 15.02 -3.17 10.83
N THR A 389 14.24 -4.20 11.16
CA THR A 389 14.10 -5.40 10.32
C THR A 389 13.39 -5.08 9.01
N ASP A 390 13.94 -5.60 7.91
CA ASP A 390 13.33 -5.60 6.59
C ASP A 390 12.37 -6.78 6.45
N PHE A 391 11.06 -6.50 6.51
CA PHE A 391 9.99 -7.48 6.29
C PHE A 391 9.58 -7.56 4.81
N GLY A 392 10.45 -7.12 3.88
CA GLY A 392 10.22 -7.17 2.45
C GLY A 392 9.10 -6.23 2.01
N ASP A 393 8.03 -6.81 1.46
CA ASP A 393 6.86 -6.05 0.99
C ASP A 393 5.95 -5.59 2.15
N ALA A 394 6.05 -6.24 3.32
CA ALA A 394 5.30 -5.88 4.52
C ALA A 394 6.02 -4.82 5.36
N ASN A 395 5.27 -3.97 6.05
CA ASN A 395 5.83 -2.86 6.83
C ASN A 395 5.19 -2.77 8.22
N VAL A 396 6.02 -2.77 9.28
CA VAL A 396 5.55 -2.56 10.66
C VAL A 396 4.86 -1.19 10.74
N PRO A 397 3.54 -1.12 11.01
CA PRO A 397 2.80 0.13 10.87
C PRO A 397 2.99 1.07 12.07
N MET A 398 3.31 0.49 13.23
CA MET A 398 3.45 1.22 14.49
C MET A 398 4.88 1.61 14.85
N LYS A 399 5.87 1.36 13.99
CA LYS A 399 7.23 1.83 14.22
C LYS A 399 7.33 3.35 14.07
N ASP A 400 8.31 3.98 14.68
CA ASP A 400 8.45 5.44 14.78
C ASP A 400 8.41 6.13 13.42
N ALA A 401 9.07 5.55 12.40
CA ALA A 401 9.10 6.09 11.05
C ALA A 401 7.72 6.07 10.34
N ASN A 402 6.79 5.23 10.78
CA ASN A 402 5.51 4.99 10.11
C ASN A 402 4.30 5.49 10.91
N PHE A 403 4.36 5.45 12.24
CA PHE A 403 3.20 5.55 13.12
C PHE A 403 2.35 6.81 12.89
N GLU A 404 2.95 8.00 12.97
CA GLU A 404 2.23 9.27 12.78
C GLU A 404 1.64 9.41 11.37
N ALA A 405 2.39 9.01 10.33
CA ALA A 405 1.90 9.04 8.95
C ALA A 405 0.75 8.06 8.73
N LYS A 406 0.80 6.90 9.39
CA LYS A 406 -0.28 5.90 9.35
C LYS A 406 -1.53 6.43 10.07
N LEU A 407 -1.39 7.12 11.21
CA LEU A 407 -2.51 7.77 11.89
C LEU A 407 -3.13 8.88 11.04
N ALA A 408 -2.33 9.72 10.40
CA ALA A 408 -2.82 10.78 9.52
C ALA A 408 -3.66 10.24 8.35
N ASN A 409 -3.24 9.13 7.75
CA ASN A 409 -3.98 8.47 6.67
C ASN A 409 -5.23 7.73 7.15
N ALA A 410 -5.26 7.31 8.43
CA ALA A 410 -6.38 6.62 9.06
C ALA A 410 -7.40 7.57 9.70
N TYR A 411 -7.05 8.86 9.82
CA TYR A 411 -7.87 9.84 10.52
C TYR A 411 -9.20 10.04 9.80
N TYR A 412 -10.28 10.05 10.59
CA TYR A 412 -11.64 9.92 10.08
C TYR A 412 -12.31 11.24 9.70
N SER A 413 -11.60 12.37 9.77
CA SER A 413 -12.16 13.71 9.55
C SER A 413 -11.29 14.61 8.69
#